data_AF-A0A925BH64-F1
#
_entry.id   AF-A0A925BH64-F1
#
_cell.length_a   1.000
_cell.length_b   1.000
_cell.length_c   1.000
_cell.angle_alpha   90.00
_cell.angle_beta   90.00
_cell.angle_gamma   90.00
#
_symmetry.space_group_name_H-M   'P 1'
#
loop_
_entity.id
_entity.type
_entity.pdbx_description
1 polymer ?
#
loop_
_entity_poly.entity_id
_entity_poly.type
_entity_poly.pdbx_seq_one_letter_code
_entity_poly.pdbx_strand_id
1 'polypeptide(L)'
;MAGEIGMGARRERPAADLETYFAADRFTHSAAVALVTMRTLAKSHDFRAVVALVALWLLFFWRLFTPIVGDQASLTKGDFSGQFVAFAGYQYQRFTEGEVPLWNPYNNGGLPFIADTQAAVFYPPRLATIALARLFGGWSYHALELEMTAHVLAYSLLMYWLVRRLTWEQ
;
A
#
# COMPACT_ATOMS: atom_id res chain seq x y z
N MET A 1 14.94 60.44 -52.17
CA MET A 1 15.32 59.01 -52.10
C MET A 1 14.55 58.40 -50.94
N ALA A 2 13.82 57.33 -51.20
CA ALA A 2 12.79 56.74 -50.35
C ALA A 2 13.32 56.16 -49.03
N GLY A 3 12.50 56.19 -47.97
CA GLY A 3 12.71 55.46 -46.73
C GLY A 3 11.38 54.84 -46.28
N GLU A 4 11.30 53.52 -46.37
CA GLU A 4 10.10 52.68 -46.16
C GLU A 4 9.63 52.66 -44.70
N ILE A 5 8.32 52.64 -44.50
CA ILE A 5 7.66 52.47 -43.20
C ILE A 5 7.46 50.97 -42.98
N GLY A 6 8.39 50.34 -42.27
CA GLY A 6 8.34 48.91 -41.92
C GLY A 6 7.30 48.61 -40.85
N MET A 7 6.21 47.95 -41.24
CA MET A 7 5.17 47.37 -40.40
C MET A 7 5.77 46.30 -39.47
N GLY A 8 5.94 46.63 -38.19
CA GLY A 8 6.47 45.73 -37.17
C GLY A 8 5.53 44.55 -36.91
N ALA A 9 5.92 43.37 -37.38
CA ALA A 9 5.23 42.11 -37.14
C ALA A 9 5.10 41.83 -35.63
N ARG A 10 3.85 41.72 -35.15
CA ARG A 10 3.54 41.20 -33.82
C ARG A 10 4.00 39.74 -33.77
N ARG A 11 5.14 39.47 -33.13
CA ARG A 11 5.58 38.10 -32.84
C ARG A 11 4.56 37.45 -31.90
N GLU A 12 3.72 36.59 -32.45
CA GLU A 12 2.98 35.61 -31.65
C GLU A 12 4.02 34.69 -30.98
N ARG A 13 4.02 34.66 -29.64
CA ARG A 13 4.83 33.68 -28.91
C ARG A 13 4.21 32.31 -29.18
N PRO A 14 5.01 31.28 -29.51
CA PRO A 14 4.46 29.94 -29.63
C PRO A 14 3.92 29.54 -28.25
N ALA A 15 2.65 29.12 -28.20
CA ALA A 15 2.06 28.48 -27.04
C ALA A 15 2.80 27.16 -26.83
N ALA A 16 3.91 27.20 -26.08
CA ALA A 16 4.49 26.01 -25.51
C ALA A 16 3.39 25.39 -24.65
N ASP A 17 2.96 24.21 -25.06
CA ASP A 17 1.89 23.43 -24.48
C ASP A 17 2.03 23.39 -22.94
N LEU A 18 1.04 23.97 -22.26
CA LEU A 18 0.97 24.02 -20.81
C LEU A 18 0.94 22.61 -20.21
N GLU A 19 0.41 21.61 -20.93
CA GLU A 19 0.45 20.21 -20.49
C GLU A 19 1.87 19.67 -20.45
N THR A 20 2.75 20.04 -21.39
CA THR A 20 4.16 19.62 -21.35
C THR A 20 4.88 20.22 -20.14
N TYR A 21 4.60 21.49 -19.80
CA TYR A 21 5.15 22.14 -18.61
C TYR A 21 4.64 21.49 -17.30
N PHE A 22 3.34 21.20 -17.19
CA PHE A 22 2.78 20.53 -15.99
C PHE A 22 3.15 19.03 -15.90
N ALA A 23 3.39 18.35 -17.02
CA ALA A 23 3.84 16.96 -17.05
C ALA A 23 5.31 16.83 -16.65
N ALA A 24 6.18 17.72 -17.17
CA ALA A 24 7.58 17.78 -16.80
C ALA A 24 7.73 18.07 -15.30
N ASP A 25 7.02 19.08 -14.78
CA ASP A 25 7.13 19.52 -13.39
C ASP A 25 6.65 18.47 -12.38
N ARG A 26 5.58 17.72 -12.69
CA ARG A 26 5.08 16.64 -11.82
C ARG A 26 6.02 15.42 -11.75
N PHE A 27 6.76 15.14 -12.83
CA PHE A 27 7.67 13.98 -12.88
C PHE A 27 9.02 14.28 -12.19
N THR A 28 9.56 15.50 -12.37
CA THR A 28 10.74 15.95 -11.63
C THR A 28 10.47 16.08 -10.13
N HIS A 29 9.29 16.53 -9.72
CA HIS A 29 8.94 16.59 -8.29
C HIS A 29 8.88 15.20 -7.64
N SER A 30 8.33 14.18 -8.31
CA SER A 30 8.23 12.82 -7.74
C SER A 30 9.59 12.13 -7.60
N ALA A 31 10.45 12.26 -8.62
CA ALA A 31 11.81 11.74 -8.57
C ALA A 31 12.69 12.52 -7.58
N ALA A 32 12.55 13.84 -7.49
CA ALA A 32 13.27 14.66 -6.52
C ALA A 32 12.82 14.39 -5.07
N VAL A 33 11.52 14.17 -4.84
CA VAL A 33 11.00 13.73 -3.53
C VAL A 33 11.58 12.35 -3.19
N ALA A 34 11.54 11.37 -4.09
CA ALA A 34 12.12 10.05 -3.85
C ALA A 34 13.65 10.11 -3.60
N LEU A 35 14.39 10.93 -4.36
CA LEU A 35 15.84 11.10 -4.20
C LEU A 35 16.21 11.85 -2.91
N VAL A 36 15.39 12.82 -2.50
CA VAL A 36 15.54 13.55 -1.22
C VAL A 36 15.18 12.64 -0.05
N THR A 37 14.10 11.86 -0.16
CA THR A 37 13.71 10.82 0.82
C THR A 37 14.79 9.75 0.98
N MET A 38 15.46 9.34 -0.11
CA MET A 38 16.59 8.42 -0.02
C MET A 38 17.85 9.07 0.58
N ARG A 39 18.05 10.37 0.41
CA ARG A 39 19.15 11.12 1.05
C ARG A 39 18.93 11.37 2.55
N THR A 40 17.68 11.43 3.02
CA THR A 40 17.34 11.62 4.44
C THR A 40 17.33 10.34 5.28
N LEU A 41 17.46 9.15 4.67
CA LEU A 41 17.68 7.87 5.38
C LEU A 41 18.98 7.84 6.22
N ALA A 42 19.86 8.84 6.08
CA ALA A 42 21.24 8.81 6.57
C ALA A 42 21.51 9.67 7.82
N LYS A 43 20.57 9.76 8.77
CA LYS A 43 20.90 10.14 10.17
C LYS A 43 20.82 8.90 11.06
N SER A 44 21.83 8.71 11.92
CA SER A 44 21.92 7.56 12.84
C SER A 44 20.68 7.39 13.73
N HIS A 45 19.96 8.47 14.01
CA HIS A 45 18.73 8.46 14.79
C HIS A 45 17.54 7.85 14.04
N ASP A 46 17.43 8.11 12.73
CA ASP A 46 16.32 7.62 11.93
C ASP A 46 16.46 6.10 11.71
N PHE A 47 17.69 5.63 11.46
CA PHE A 47 18.00 4.21 11.43
C PHE A 47 17.66 3.53 12.78
N ARG A 48 18.08 4.11 13.90
CA ARG A 48 17.78 3.58 15.25
C ARG A 48 16.27 3.52 15.51
N ALA A 49 15.51 4.53 15.08
CA ALA A 49 14.06 4.54 15.23
C ALA A 49 13.39 3.44 14.41
N VAL A 50 13.76 3.27 13.14
CA VAL A 50 13.23 2.20 12.28
C VAL A 50 13.55 0.82 12.84
N VAL A 51 14.80 0.58 13.26
CA VAL A 51 15.20 -0.69 13.88
C VAL A 51 14.40 -0.94 15.16
N ALA A 52 14.23 0.08 16.00
CA ALA A 52 13.44 -0.04 17.22
C ALA A 52 11.97 -0.39 16.91
N LEU A 53 11.35 0.26 15.92
CA LEU A 53 9.97 -0.02 15.52
C LEU A 53 9.80 -1.45 14.97
N VAL A 54 10.73 -1.91 14.13
CA VAL A 54 10.73 -3.28 13.61
C VAL A 54 10.93 -4.29 14.75
N ALA A 55 11.85 -4.02 15.68
CA ALA A 55 12.11 -4.87 16.83
C ALA A 55 10.89 -4.95 17.76
N LEU A 56 10.21 -3.82 18.02
CA LEU A 56 8.97 -3.78 18.80
C LEU A 56 7.84 -4.52 18.10
N TRP A 57 7.72 -4.39 16.77
CA TRP A 57 6.74 -5.13 15.98
C TRP A 57 6.98 -6.64 16.06
N LEU A 58 8.23 -7.09 15.87
CA LEU A 58 8.62 -8.50 16.03
C LEU A 58 8.35 -8.99 17.45
N LEU A 59 8.71 -8.19 18.46
CA LEU A 59 8.47 -8.51 19.87
C LEU A 59 6.99 -8.59 20.18
N PHE A 60 6.14 -7.75 19.59
CA PHE A 60 4.69 -7.81 19.82
C PHE A 60 4.06 -9.06 19.18
N PHE A 61 4.45 -9.38 17.95
CA PHE A 61 3.93 -10.52 17.20
C PHE A 61 4.76 -11.80 17.33
N TRP A 62 5.69 -11.88 18.28
CA TRP A 62 6.64 -13.00 18.38
C TRP A 62 5.97 -14.37 18.46
N ARG A 63 4.82 -14.48 19.16
CA ARG A 63 4.05 -15.72 19.28
C ARG A 63 3.41 -16.17 17.98
N LEU A 64 3.26 -15.26 17.03
CA LEU A 64 2.74 -15.59 15.70
C LEU A 64 3.84 -16.17 14.80
N PHE A 65 5.09 -15.75 15.01
CA PHE A 65 6.24 -16.13 14.18
C PHE A 65 7.11 -17.24 14.76
N THR A 66 6.97 -17.54 16.06
CA THR A 66 7.80 -18.56 16.71
C THR A 66 7.59 -19.93 16.06
N PRO A 67 8.67 -20.69 15.74
CA PRO A 67 8.53 -22.06 15.24
C PRO A 67 8.15 -23.05 16.35
N ILE A 68 8.15 -22.62 17.61
CA ILE A 68 7.87 -23.45 18.78
C ILE A 68 6.35 -23.59 18.92
N VAL A 69 5.82 -24.76 18.55
CA VAL A 69 4.37 -25.04 18.52
C VAL A 69 3.67 -24.74 19.85
N GLY A 70 4.31 -25.00 20.99
CA GLY A 70 3.72 -24.74 22.31
C GLY A 70 3.55 -23.25 22.65
N ASP A 71 4.35 -22.39 22.03
CA ASP A 71 4.30 -20.94 22.24
C ASP A 71 3.48 -20.22 21.18
N GLN A 72 3.16 -20.89 20.07
CA GLN A 72 2.39 -20.31 18.98
C GLN A 72 1.02 -19.83 19.46
N ALA A 73 0.65 -18.61 19.05
CA ALA A 73 -0.66 -18.04 19.32
C ALA A 73 -1.23 -17.43 18.04
N SER A 74 -2.55 -17.57 17.91
CA SER A 74 -3.32 -17.10 16.77
C SER A 74 -4.61 -16.42 17.26
N LEU A 75 -5.21 -15.58 16.41
CA LEU A 75 -6.43 -14.80 16.71
C LEU A 75 -7.71 -15.65 16.66
N THR A 76 -7.75 -16.71 17.46
CA THR A 76 -8.79 -17.76 17.39
C THR A 76 -10.23 -17.29 17.63
N LYS A 77 -10.44 -16.15 18.31
CA LYS A 77 -11.77 -15.61 18.63
C LYS A 77 -11.91 -14.19 18.13
N GLY A 78 -13.04 -13.89 17.48
CA GLY A 78 -13.41 -12.55 17.02
C GLY A 78 -13.84 -12.53 15.56
N ASP A 79 -13.99 -11.32 15.03
CA ASP A 79 -14.26 -11.05 13.61
C ASP A 79 -13.13 -11.52 12.70
N PHE A 80 -11.88 -11.46 13.18
CA PHE A 80 -10.71 -11.97 12.47
C PHE A 80 -10.91 -13.44 12.06
N SER A 81 -11.14 -14.33 13.03
CA SER A 81 -11.36 -15.76 12.75
C SER A 81 -12.72 -16.05 12.13
N GLY A 82 -13.79 -15.39 12.60
CA GLY A 82 -15.15 -15.72 12.22
C GLY A 82 -15.59 -15.16 10.86
N GLN A 83 -15.05 -14.02 10.46
CA GLN A 83 -15.50 -13.30 9.27
C GLN A 83 -14.37 -13.07 8.27
N PHE A 84 -13.28 -12.43 8.68
CA PHE A 84 -12.26 -11.99 7.72
C PHE A 84 -11.49 -13.16 7.11
N VAL A 85 -11.18 -14.21 7.88
CA VAL A 85 -10.58 -15.44 7.34
C VAL A 85 -11.53 -16.12 6.35
N ALA A 86 -12.84 -16.17 6.66
CA ALA A 86 -13.83 -16.76 5.76
C ALA A 86 -13.97 -15.95 4.46
N PHE A 87 -14.01 -14.63 4.55
CA PHE A 87 -14.06 -13.73 3.39
C PHE A 87 -12.83 -13.89 2.52
N ALA A 88 -11.64 -13.83 3.13
CA ALA A 88 -10.38 -13.97 2.42
C ALA A 88 -10.22 -15.35 1.76
N GLY A 89 -10.67 -16.42 2.43
CA GLY A 89 -10.68 -17.77 1.86
C GLY A 89 -11.63 -17.90 0.67
N TYR A 90 -12.85 -17.36 0.78
CA TYR A 90 -13.80 -17.31 -0.33
C TYR A 90 -13.25 -16.52 -1.52
N GLN A 91 -12.68 -15.33 -1.24
CA GLN A 91 -12.04 -14.48 -2.24
C GLN A 91 -10.88 -15.18 -2.94
N TYR A 92 -10.01 -15.86 -2.18
CA TYR A 92 -8.91 -16.68 -2.71
C TYR A 92 -9.44 -17.77 -3.64
N GLN A 93 -10.48 -18.51 -3.22
CA GLN A 93 -11.04 -19.57 -4.04
C GLN A 93 -11.53 -19.03 -5.39
N ARG A 94 -12.33 -17.95 -5.39
CA ARG A 94 -12.87 -17.37 -6.63
C ARG A 94 -11.79 -16.87 -7.57
N PHE A 95 -10.83 -16.09 -7.06
CA PHE A 95 -9.75 -15.60 -7.91
C PHE A 95 -8.87 -16.71 -8.47
N THR A 96 -8.63 -17.78 -7.71
CA THR A 96 -7.84 -18.92 -8.20
C THR A 96 -8.59 -19.79 -9.21
N GLU A 97 -9.92 -19.71 -9.21
CA GLU A 97 -10.80 -20.26 -10.26
C GLU A 97 -10.95 -19.32 -11.48
N GLY A 98 -10.33 -18.13 -11.45
CA GLY A 98 -10.46 -17.14 -12.52
C GLY A 98 -11.74 -16.31 -12.45
N GLU A 99 -12.46 -16.36 -11.33
CA GLU A 99 -13.69 -15.61 -11.10
C GLU A 99 -13.43 -14.35 -10.26
N VAL A 100 -14.15 -13.27 -10.58
CA VAL A 100 -14.28 -12.13 -9.67
C VAL A 100 -15.41 -12.46 -8.68
N PRO A 101 -15.17 -12.38 -7.35
CA PRO A 101 -16.19 -12.73 -6.36
C PRO A 101 -17.28 -11.65 -6.26
N LEU A 102 -18.32 -11.76 -7.07
CA LEU A 102 -19.43 -10.79 -7.11
C LEU A 102 -20.43 -10.99 -5.96
N TRP A 103 -20.82 -12.24 -5.68
CA TRP A 103 -21.86 -12.60 -4.72
C TRP A 103 -21.43 -13.76 -3.84
N ASN A 104 -21.44 -13.57 -2.52
CA ASN A 104 -21.20 -14.63 -1.55
C ASN A 104 -22.55 -15.23 -1.10
N PRO A 105 -22.85 -16.50 -1.41
CA PRO A 105 -24.14 -17.12 -1.07
C PRO A 105 -24.22 -17.63 0.38
N TYR A 106 -23.12 -17.62 1.14
CA TYR A 106 -23.02 -18.33 2.42
C TYR A 106 -23.48 -17.50 3.63
N ASN A 107 -23.70 -16.19 3.46
CA ASN A 107 -24.04 -15.28 4.57
C ASN A 107 -25.50 -14.83 4.49
N ASN A 108 -26.36 -15.26 5.43
CA ASN A 108 -27.74 -14.75 5.60
C ASN A 108 -28.59 -14.73 4.30
N GLY A 109 -28.47 -15.75 3.44
CA GLY A 109 -29.16 -15.78 2.12
C GLY A 109 -28.39 -15.09 1.00
N GLY A 110 -27.26 -14.48 1.34
CA GLY A 110 -26.20 -14.02 0.47
C GLY A 110 -25.88 -12.53 0.63
N LEU A 111 -24.69 -12.14 0.17
CA LEU A 111 -24.10 -10.82 0.31
C LEU A 111 -23.50 -10.38 -1.03
N PRO A 112 -23.69 -9.12 -1.46
CA PRO A 112 -22.96 -8.55 -2.60
C PRO A 112 -21.48 -8.36 -2.25
N PHE A 113 -20.70 -9.42 -2.39
CA PHE A 113 -19.33 -9.52 -1.89
C PHE A 113 -18.39 -8.46 -2.47
N ILE A 114 -18.51 -8.15 -3.76
CA ILE A 114 -17.74 -7.08 -4.42
C ILE A 114 -18.05 -5.69 -3.86
N ALA A 115 -19.27 -5.47 -3.37
CA ALA A 115 -19.71 -4.20 -2.81
C ALA A 115 -19.46 -4.12 -1.29
N ASP A 116 -19.07 -5.22 -0.65
CA ASP A 116 -18.72 -5.23 0.76
C ASP A 116 -17.30 -4.69 0.95
N THR A 117 -17.19 -3.55 1.64
CA THR A 117 -15.92 -2.91 1.93
C THR A 117 -15.01 -3.78 2.80
N GLN A 118 -15.59 -4.63 3.65
CA GLN A 118 -14.88 -5.56 4.53
C GLN A 118 -14.32 -6.77 3.77
N ALA A 119 -14.88 -7.10 2.61
CA ALA A 119 -14.38 -8.16 1.74
C ALA A 119 -13.08 -7.77 1.02
N ALA A 120 -12.79 -6.46 0.89
CA ALA A 120 -11.54 -5.94 0.36
C ALA A 120 -11.19 -6.53 -1.04
N VAL A 121 -12.20 -6.69 -1.90
CA VAL A 121 -12.10 -7.48 -3.14
C VAL A 121 -10.94 -7.05 -4.04
N PHE A 122 -10.79 -5.74 -4.24
CA PHE A 122 -9.72 -5.15 -5.05
C PHE A 122 -8.70 -4.37 -4.22
N TYR A 123 -8.63 -4.62 -2.92
CA TYR A 123 -7.65 -3.97 -2.08
C TYR A 123 -6.25 -4.49 -2.41
N PRO A 124 -5.29 -3.65 -2.84
CA PRO A 124 -4.02 -4.13 -3.38
C PRO A 124 -3.24 -5.06 -2.45
N PRO A 125 -3.13 -4.79 -1.13
CA PRO A 125 -2.49 -5.71 -0.20
C PRO A 125 -3.16 -7.08 -0.16
N ARG A 126 -4.50 -7.15 -0.18
CA ARG A 126 -5.23 -8.41 -0.21
C ARG A 126 -4.97 -9.20 -1.50
N LEU A 127 -4.93 -8.53 -2.64
CA LEU A 127 -4.58 -9.16 -3.91
C LEU A 127 -3.16 -9.73 -3.88
N ALA A 128 -2.21 -9.00 -3.29
CA ALA A 128 -0.85 -9.50 -3.08
C ALA A 128 -0.83 -10.74 -2.17
N THR A 129 -1.55 -10.72 -1.05
CA THR A 129 -1.69 -11.88 -0.16
C THR A 129 -2.23 -13.10 -0.89
N ILE A 130 -3.28 -12.94 -1.70
CA ILE A 130 -3.90 -14.03 -2.48
C ILE A 130 -2.92 -14.58 -3.52
N ALA A 131 -2.20 -13.70 -4.24
CA ALA A 131 -1.20 -14.11 -5.22
C ALA A 131 -0.05 -14.88 -4.55
N LEU A 132 0.47 -14.39 -3.42
CA LEU A 132 1.53 -15.06 -2.66
C LEU A 132 1.04 -16.41 -2.11
N ALA A 133 -0.16 -16.47 -1.52
CA ALA A 133 -0.77 -17.72 -1.07
C ALA A 133 -0.85 -18.74 -2.22
N ARG A 134 -1.27 -18.32 -3.41
CA ARG A 134 -1.35 -19.20 -4.59
C ARG A 134 0.01 -19.74 -5.04
N LEU A 135 1.07 -18.95 -4.87
CA LEU A 135 2.45 -19.33 -5.22
C LEU A 135 3.10 -20.24 -4.17
N PHE A 136 2.78 -20.06 -2.88
CA PHE A 136 3.46 -20.70 -1.76
C PHE A 136 2.66 -21.83 -1.07
N GLY A 137 1.71 -22.44 -1.78
CA GLY A 137 1.05 -23.68 -1.32
C GLY A 137 -0.41 -23.57 -0.89
N GLY A 138 -1.06 -22.45 -1.18
CA GLY A 138 -2.50 -22.26 -1.02
C GLY A 138 -2.89 -21.31 0.12
N TRP A 139 -4.20 -21.11 0.28
CA TRP A 139 -4.74 -20.28 1.35
C TRP A 139 -4.56 -20.95 2.72
N SER A 140 -4.16 -20.15 3.71
CA SER A 140 -4.09 -20.58 5.10
C SER A 140 -4.53 -19.44 6.02
N TYR A 141 -4.89 -19.78 7.25
CA TYR A 141 -5.22 -18.81 8.29
C TYR A 141 -4.07 -17.80 8.49
N HIS A 142 -2.83 -18.30 8.52
CA HIS A 142 -1.62 -17.50 8.68
C HIS A 142 -1.39 -16.51 7.53
N ALA A 143 -1.90 -16.76 6.32
CA ALA A 143 -1.78 -15.80 5.21
C ALA A 143 -2.44 -14.46 5.56
N LEU A 144 -3.61 -14.51 6.20
CA LEU A 144 -4.29 -13.29 6.65
C LEU A 144 -3.61 -12.67 7.87
N GLU A 145 -3.06 -13.48 8.78
CA GLU A 145 -2.31 -12.95 9.93
C GLU A 145 -1.03 -12.23 9.48
N LEU A 146 -0.36 -12.75 8.45
CA LEU A 146 0.78 -12.10 7.81
C LEU A 146 0.37 -10.78 7.16
N GLU A 147 -0.75 -10.74 6.43
CA GLU A 147 -1.31 -9.49 5.90
C GLU A 147 -1.54 -8.47 7.02
N MET A 148 -2.23 -8.86 8.09
CA MET A 148 -2.52 -7.99 9.23
C MET A 148 -1.25 -7.46 9.89
N THR A 149 -0.30 -8.33 10.22
CA THR A 149 0.95 -7.90 10.87
C THR A 149 1.76 -6.98 9.95
N ALA A 150 1.84 -7.26 8.66
CA ALA A 150 2.48 -6.40 7.68
C ALA A 150 1.82 -5.01 7.61
N HIS A 151 0.49 -4.92 7.70
CA HIS A 151 -0.22 -3.63 7.77
C HIS A 151 0.15 -2.83 9.02
N VAL A 152 0.25 -3.48 10.19
CA VAL A 152 0.65 -2.79 11.43
C VAL A 152 2.08 -2.25 11.32
N LEU A 153 2.99 -3.01 10.70
CA LEU A 153 4.36 -2.54 10.45
C LEU A 153 4.36 -1.36 9.47
N ALA A 154 3.65 -1.48 8.36
CA ALA A 154 3.53 -0.42 7.36
C ALA A 154 2.99 0.87 7.99
N TYR A 155 1.89 0.78 8.77
CA TYR A 155 1.34 1.92 9.49
C TYR A 155 2.37 2.56 10.44
N SER A 156 3.08 1.76 11.22
CA SER A 156 4.08 2.26 12.18
C SER A 156 5.21 3.01 11.48
N LEU A 157 5.74 2.45 10.38
CA LEU A 157 6.81 3.07 9.61
C LEU A 157 6.34 4.32 8.88
N LEU A 158 5.18 4.27 8.24
CA LEU A 158 4.60 5.41 7.52
C LEU A 158 4.26 6.56 8.48
N MET A 159 3.73 6.26 9.66
CA MET A 159 3.45 7.26 10.68
C MET A 159 4.74 7.93 11.18
N TYR A 160 5.79 7.14 11.44
CA TYR A 160 7.10 7.69 11.78
C TYR A 160 7.61 8.63 10.68
N TRP A 161 7.53 8.22 9.41
CA TRP A 161 7.94 9.06 8.28
C TRP A 161 7.11 10.32 8.14
N LEU A 162 5.79 10.24 8.35
CA LEU A 162 4.89 11.39 8.32
C LEU A 162 5.30 12.42 9.40
N VAL A 163 5.45 11.98 10.65
CA VAL A 163 5.86 12.85 11.76
C VAL A 163 7.26 13.43 11.51
N ARG A 164 8.17 12.61 10.99
CA ARG A 164 9.53 13.06 10.67
C ARG A 164 9.52 14.16 9.63
N ARG A 165 8.67 14.06 8.60
CA ARG A 165 8.49 15.07 7.56
C ARG A 165 7.90 16.36 8.13
N LEU A 166 6.83 16.26 8.92
CA LEU A 166 6.14 17.42 9.52
C LEU A 166 7.02 18.20 10.50
N THR A 167 8.02 17.55 11.12
CA THR A 167 8.93 18.17 12.09
C THR A 167 10.24 18.66 11.46
N TRP A 168 10.50 18.39 10.18
CA TRP A 168 11.72 18.85 9.49
C TRP A 168 11.56 20.19 8.77
N GLU A 169 10.33 20.68 8.58
CA GLU A 169 10.05 21.98 7.93
C GLU A 169 9.95 23.15 8.92
N GLN A 170 10.57 23.04 10.11
CA GLN A 170 10.75 24.12 11.09
C GLN A 170 12.24 24.39 11.29
#